data_AF-A0A4V2WCT2-F1
#
_entry.id   AF-A0A4V2WCT2-F1
#
_cell.length_a   1.000
_cell.length_b   1.000
_cell.length_c   1.000
_cell.angle_alpha   90.00
_cell.angle_beta   90.00
_cell.angle_gamma   90.00
#
_symmetry.space_group_name_H-M   'P 1'
#
loop_
_entity.id
_entity.type
_entity.pdbx_description
1 polymer ?
#
loop_
_entity_poly.entity_id
_entity_poly.type
_entity_poly.pdbx_seq_one_letter_code
_entity_poly.pdbx_strand_id
1 'polypeptide(L)'
;MGSFNKWIRGEKSFSAQEQADHLLNKSISSSLSLNLKHLSKLFSGIPELITRTFPLKNGKVAAIIYMEGLVDKTVINIDILRPLLFKEWNEVDCWESSVTVGNIKKVQQWSDIEQSLLHGKSILFINGQLTALELDTQSAPKRSIEEPTTETAIKSSHEGFNEVASDSLALIRRYIPNRELKVKEFTVGERATSKVFLLYLADVVQEMACRIESIKVDAIITTGELEGFVEDNSYTLFPQLSITERPDTTAHHILDGRIAVVVDRSPSVLIGPMTFSSFFQTIDDYSFRPMIPSFIRLLRFTGLFIAIFAPALYIAMISFHYEVIPLKLLLTIGESRAKIPFPPILEALLMELVLEMLREAAVRLPGPVGQTIGVVGGIVIGQAAV
;
A
#
# COMPACT_ATOMS: atom_id res chain seq x y z
N MET A 1 28.75 22.86 12.77
CA MET A 1 27.95 21.98 13.66
C MET A 1 26.48 22.40 13.84
N GLY A 2 26.00 23.57 13.36
CA GLY A 2 24.60 23.98 13.54
C GLY A 2 23.58 23.46 12.51
N SER A 3 24.02 22.97 11.33
CA SER A 3 23.11 22.52 10.27
C SER A 3 22.57 21.10 10.47
N PHE A 4 23.30 20.25 11.21
CA PHE A 4 22.95 18.84 11.39
C PHE A 4 21.90 18.67 12.50
N ASN A 5 22.04 19.40 13.61
CA ASN A 5 21.04 19.41 14.69
C ASN A 5 19.71 20.09 14.31
N LYS A 6 19.72 21.02 13.34
CA LYS A 6 18.48 21.60 12.78
C LYS A 6 17.74 20.63 11.85
N TRP A 7 18.46 19.71 11.21
CA TRP A 7 17.87 18.67 10.36
C TRP A 7 17.20 17.57 11.19
N ILE A 8 17.81 17.15 12.31
CA ILE A 8 17.25 16.18 13.25
C ILE A 8 15.98 16.70 13.97
N ARG A 9 15.79 18.03 14.07
CA ARG A 9 14.64 18.65 14.73
C ARG A 9 13.42 18.91 13.82
N GLY A 10 13.44 18.53 12.55
CA GLY A 10 12.30 18.76 11.65
C GLY A 10 12.00 20.24 11.34
N GLU A 11 12.89 21.19 11.69
CA GLU A 11 12.64 22.63 11.47
C GLU A 11 12.51 23.00 9.98
N LYS A 12 13.11 22.22 9.06
CA LYS A 12 12.99 22.45 7.60
C LYS A 12 11.65 22.00 7.04
N SER A 13 11.11 20.86 7.48
CA SER A 13 9.77 20.40 7.05
C SER A 13 8.71 21.33 7.63
N PHE A 14 8.83 21.73 8.90
CA PHE A 14 7.92 22.69 9.54
C PHE A 14 7.92 24.07 8.86
N SER A 15 9.08 24.60 8.46
CA SER A 15 9.17 25.89 7.75
C SER A 15 8.61 25.85 6.32
N ALA A 16 8.77 24.72 5.60
CA ALA A 16 8.16 24.52 4.30
C ALA A 16 6.63 24.36 4.40
N GLN A 17 6.16 23.72 5.48
CA GLN A 17 4.75 23.55 5.83
C GLN A 17 4.08 24.92 6.05
N GLU A 18 4.63 25.76 6.93
CA GLU A 18 4.09 27.10 7.22
C GLU A 18 4.02 27.98 5.97
N GLN A 19 5.02 27.89 5.09
CA GLN A 19 5.02 28.63 3.81
C GLN A 19 3.97 28.10 2.82
N ALA A 20 3.72 26.80 2.80
CA ALA A 20 2.67 26.20 1.97
C ALA A 20 1.29 26.58 2.51
N ASP A 21 1.08 26.52 3.83
CA ASP A 21 -0.18 26.90 4.47
C ASP A 21 -0.51 28.38 4.27
N HIS A 22 0.52 29.24 4.24
CA HIS A 22 0.35 30.66 3.91
C HIS A 22 -0.05 30.91 2.44
N LEU A 23 0.25 29.97 1.53
CA LEU A 23 -0.16 30.02 0.13
C LEU A 23 -1.60 29.55 -0.08
N LEU A 24 -2.09 28.64 0.76
CA LEU A 24 -3.46 28.09 0.68
C LEU A 24 -4.54 29.15 0.94
N ASN A 25 -4.24 30.11 1.82
CA ASN A 25 -5.15 31.22 2.15
C ASN A 25 -5.16 32.35 1.11
N LYS A 26 -4.39 32.25 0.02
CA LYS A 26 -4.37 33.26 -1.04
C LYS A 26 -5.43 32.98 -2.10
N SER A 27 -5.92 34.04 -2.72
CA SER A 27 -6.76 33.94 -3.92
C SER A 27 -5.90 33.69 -5.16
N ILE A 28 -6.54 33.11 -6.18
CA ILE A 28 -5.96 32.87 -7.51
C ILE A 28 -5.58 34.20 -8.19
N SER A 29 -4.52 34.19 -9.00
CA SER A 29 -4.09 35.34 -9.80
C SER A 29 -4.74 35.33 -11.19
N SER A 30 -4.85 36.48 -11.83
CA SER A 30 -5.33 36.60 -13.21
C SER A 30 -4.37 36.01 -14.24
N SER A 31 -3.09 35.86 -13.90
CA SER A 31 -2.07 35.33 -14.80
C SER A 31 -1.96 33.81 -14.69
N LEU A 32 -2.19 33.11 -15.81
CA LEU A 32 -2.08 31.65 -15.86
C LEU A 32 -0.67 31.16 -15.50
N SER A 33 0.38 31.82 -15.99
CA SER A 33 1.76 31.40 -15.75
C SER A 33 2.14 31.48 -14.27
N LEU A 34 1.59 32.46 -13.54
CA LEU A 34 1.78 32.59 -12.10
C LEU A 34 1.05 31.44 -11.37
N ASN A 35 -0.20 31.16 -11.74
CA ASN A 35 -0.95 30.05 -11.14
C ASN A 35 -0.27 28.70 -11.35
N LEU A 36 0.26 28.43 -12.54
CA LEU A 36 1.00 27.18 -12.82
C LEU A 36 2.30 27.07 -12.00
N LYS A 37 3.01 28.18 -11.78
CA LYS A 37 4.18 28.21 -10.87
C LYS A 37 3.79 27.95 -9.41
N HIS A 38 2.65 28.47 -8.97
CA HIS A 38 2.15 28.20 -7.63
C HIS A 38 1.75 26.73 -7.45
N LEU A 39 1.06 26.17 -8.44
CA LEU A 39 0.59 24.80 -8.44
C LEU A 39 1.74 23.79 -8.44
N SER A 40 2.75 24.00 -9.29
CA SER A 40 3.98 23.19 -9.28
C SER A 40 4.77 23.25 -7.97
N LYS A 41 4.70 24.38 -7.24
CA LYS A 41 5.30 24.51 -5.90
C LYS A 41 4.51 23.71 -4.84
N LEU A 42 3.19 23.86 -4.83
CA LEU A 42 2.29 23.20 -3.87
C LEU A 42 2.33 21.66 -4.02
N PHE A 43 2.24 21.17 -5.25
CA PHE A 43 2.22 19.74 -5.56
C PHE A 43 3.61 19.18 -5.93
N SER A 44 4.68 19.81 -5.44
CA SER A 44 6.04 19.31 -5.65
C SER A 44 6.18 17.88 -5.09
N GLY A 45 6.79 16.97 -5.86
CA GLY A 45 6.95 15.56 -5.47
C GLY A 45 5.67 14.71 -5.63
N ILE A 46 4.71 15.17 -6.45
CA ILE A 46 3.50 14.41 -6.81
C ILE A 46 3.50 14.23 -8.34
N PRO A 47 4.08 13.14 -8.87
CA PRO A 47 4.20 12.89 -10.31
C PRO A 47 2.85 12.63 -10.99
N GLU A 48 1.84 12.22 -10.21
CA GLU A 48 0.48 11.95 -10.67
C GLU A 48 -0.25 13.21 -11.14
N LEU A 49 0.22 14.41 -10.78
CA LEU A 49 -0.42 15.67 -11.13
C LEU A 49 -0.10 16.03 -12.60
N ILE A 50 -1.09 15.89 -13.48
CA ILE A 50 -0.95 16.23 -14.89
C ILE A 50 -1.46 17.66 -15.12
N THR A 51 -0.62 18.47 -15.76
CA THR A 51 -0.98 19.80 -16.26
C THR A 51 -0.95 19.81 -17.78
N ARG A 52 -2.09 20.11 -18.42
CA ARG A 52 -2.19 20.22 -19.88
C ARG A 52 -2.62 21.63 -20.28
N THR A 53 -1.75 22.36 -20.96
CA THR A 53 -2.01 23.69 -21.50
C THR A 53 -2.48 23.61 -22.95
N PHE A 54 -3.44 24.44 -23.35
CA PHE A 54 -3.93 24.50 -24.72
C PHE A 54 -4.43 25.90 -25.09
N PRO A 55 -4.29 26.31 -26.36
CA PRO A 55 -4.84 27.57 -26.84
C PRO A 55 -6.35 27.45 -27.04
N LEU A 56 -7.05 28.52 -26.69
CA LEU A 56 -8.47 28.72 -26.95
C LEU A 56 -8.63 29.50 -28.28
N LYS A 57 -9.70 29.26 -29.05
CA LYS A 57 -9.96 29.95 -30.33
C LYS A 57 -10.01 31.48 -30.24
N ASN A 58 -10.37 32.04 -29.08
CA ASN A 58 -10.37 33.49 -28.84
C ASN A 58 -8.98 34.08 -28.53
N GLY A 59 -7.90 33.32 -28.75
CA GLY A 59 -6.52 33.74 -28.51
C GLY A 59 -6.06 33.66 -27.04
N LYS A 60 -6.94 33.29 -26.10
CA LYS A 60 -6.54 33.06 -24.71
C LYS A 60 -5.88 31.68 -24.56
N VAL A 61 -5.12 31.48 -23.50
CA VAL A 61 -4.54 30.18 -23.14
C VAL A 61 -5.28 29.64 -21.93
N ALA A 62 -5.59 28.34 -21.95
CA ALA A 62 -6.17 27.63 -20.82
C ALA A 62 -5.26 26.48 -20.37
N ALA A 63 -5.43 26.04 -19.13
CA ALA A 63 -4.78 24.84 -18.61
C ALA A 63 -5.78 24.01 -17.82
N ILE A 64 -5.84 22.71 -18.10
CA ILE A 64 -6.53 21.74 -17.27
C ILE A 64 -5.52 21.01 -16.40
N ILE A 65 -5.81 20.90 -15.11
CA ILE A 65 -5.02 20.17 -14.14
C ILE A 65 -5.89 19.08 -13.52
N TYR A 66 -5.32 17.89 -13.38
CA TYR A 66 -5.98 16.75 -12.76
C TYR A 66 -4.96 15.78 -12.20
N MET A 67 -5.40 14.93 -11.26
CA MET A 67 -4.61 13.82 -10.74
C MET A 67 -4.85 12.58 -11.60
N GLU A 68 -3.79 12.01 -12.18
CA GLU A 68 -3.86 10.76 -12.93
C GLU A 68 -4.40 9.62 -12.05
N GLY A 69 -5.24 8.77 -12.62
CA GLY A 69 -5.85 7.62 -11.92
C GLY A 69 -7.05 7.96 -11.03
N LEU A 70 -7.25 9.22 -10.62
CA LEU A 70 -8.44 9.68 -9.88
C LEU A 70 -9.55 10.26 -10.77
N VAL A 71 -9.28 10.42 -12.06
CA VAL A 71 -10.18 11.07 -13.02
C VAL A 71 -10.50 10.19 -14.21
N ASP A 72 -11.68 10.40 -14.80
CA ASP A 72 -12.03 9.79 -16.07
C ASP A 72 -11.39 10.56 -17.24
N LYS A 73 -10.34 9.97 -17.83
CA LYS A 73 -9.65 10.54 -19.00
C LYS A 73 -10.57 10.70 -20.22
N THR A 74 -11.64 9.91 -20.33
CA THR A 74 -12.59 10.02 -21.45
C THR A 74 -13.42 11.29 -21.32
N VAL A 75 -13.94 11.58 -20.11
CA VAL A 75 -14.67 12.80 -19.80
C VAL A 75 -13.78 14.03 -20.04
N ILE A 76 -12.52 14.00 -19.60
CA ILE A 76 -11.58 15.10 -19.83
C ILE A 76 -11.36 15.36 -21.33
N ASN A 77 -11.11 14.31 -22.12
CA ASN A 77 -10.80 14.49 -23.54
C ASN A 77 -12.02 14.82 -24.40
N ILE A 78 -13.16 14.16 -24.14
CA ILE A 78 -14.35 14.23 -24.98
C ILE A 78 -15.31 15.34 -24.52
N ASP A 79 -15.57 15.47 -23.23
CA ASP A 79 -16.59 16.38 -22.68
C ASP A 79 -16.04 17.75 -22.28
N ILE A 80 -14.73 17.83 -22.03
CA ILE A 80 -14.07 19.10 -21.65
C ILE A 80 -13.22 19.62 -22.81
N LEU A 81 -12.17 18.90 -23.22
CA LEU A 81 -11.17 19.43 -24.15
C LEU A 81 -11.68 19.58 -25.57
N ARG A 82 -12.44 18.61 -26.10
CA ARG A 82 -12.98 18.69 -27.47
C ARG A 82 -13.92 19.90 -27.65
N PRO A 83 -14.94 20.15 -26.79
CA PRO A 83 -15.75 21.36 -26.88
C PRO A 83 -14.92 22.63 -26.75
N LEU A 84 -13.89 22.62 -25.88
CA LEU A 84 -13.05 23.79 -25.66
C LEU A 84 -12.03 24.07 -26.80
N LEU A 85 -11.76 23.12 -27.68
CA LEU A 85 -10.84 23.32 -28.80
C LEU A 85 -11.57 23.63 -30.10
N PHE A 86 -12.72 22.98 -30.33
CA PHE A 86 -13.35 22.96 -31.65
C PHE A 86 -14.62 23.81 -31.76
N LYS A 87 -15.30 24.14 -30.67
CA LYS A 87 -16.52 24.97 -30.72
C LYS A 87 -16.14 26.44 -30.94
N GLU A 88 -16.89 27.14 -31.81
CA GLU A 88 -16.77 28.59 -31.95
C GLU A 88 -17.49 29.26 -30.78
N TRP A 89 -16.83 30.22 -30.13
CA TRP A 89 -17.43 30.96 -29.01
C TRP A 89 -17.69 32.40 -29.42
N ASN A 90 -18.91 32.85 -29.12
CA ASN A 90 -19.21 34.27 -29.08
C ASN A 90 -18.59 34.87 -27.82
N GLU A 91 -18.09 36.10 -27.91
CA GLU A 91 -17.38 36.79 -26.80
C GLU A 91 -18.20 36.90 -25.50
N VAL A 92 -19.51 36.67 -25.56
CA VAL A 92 -20.47 36.92 -24.48
C VAL A 92 -20.95 35.64 -23.79
N ASP A 93 -20.78 34.43 -24.37
CA ASP A 93 -21.32 33.20 -23.80
C ASP A 93 -20.28 32.37 -23.04
N CYS A 94 -20.55 32.23 -21.75
CA CYS A 94 -19.75 31.61 -20.71
C CYS A 94 -19.14 30.26 -21.11
N TRP A 95 -17.83 30.13 -20.91
CA TRP A 95 -17.07 28.87 -20.89
C TRP A 95 -17.79 27.72 -20.15
N GLU A 96 -18.56 28.08 -19.11
CA GLU A 96 -19.41 27.19 -18.31
C GLU A 96 -20.48 26.46 -19.13
N SER A 97 -21.07 27.08 -20.17
CA SER A 97 -22.14 26.47 -20.98
C SER A 97 -21.60 25.54 -22.08
N SER A 98 -20.28 25.54 -22.30
CA SER A 98 -19.65 24.75 -23.36
C SER A 98 -19.08 23.42 -22.89
N VAL A 99 -18.85 23.26 -21.59
CA VAL A 99 -18.40 22.00 -20.99
C VAL A 99 -19.63 21.16 -20.68
N THR A 100 -19.66 19.90 -21.13
CA THR A 100 -20.83 19.01 -20.99
C THR A 100 -20.85 18.21 -19.68
N VAL A 101 -20.01 18.60 -18.72
CA VAL A 101 -19.87 17.94 -17.42
C VAL A 101 -21.00 18.39 -16.48
N GLY A 102 -21.57 17.44 -15.73
CA GLY A 102 -22.80 17.65 -14.96
C GLY A 102 -22.70 18.67 -13.81
N ASN A 103 -21.53 18.82 -13.18
CA ASN A 103 -21.35 19.77 -12.07
C ASN A 103 -20.09 20.62 -12.28
N ILE A 104 -20.29 21.95 -12.32
CA ILE A 104 -19.25 22.95 -12.51
C ILE A 104 -19.35 23.96 -11.37
N LYS A 105 -18.25 24.16 -10.64
CA LYS A 105 -18.17 25.11 -9.54
C LYS A 105 -17.06 26.12 -9.80
N LYS A 106 -17.28 27.39 -9.47
CA LYS A 106 -16.23 28.42 -9.51
C LYS A 106 -15.45 28.40 -8.19
N VAL A 107 -14.14 28.32 -8.28
CA VAL A 107 -13.23 28.37 -7.13
C VAL A 107 -12.28 29.54 -7.26
N GLN A 108 -11.99 30.20 -6.14
CA GLN A 108 -11.13 31.37 -6.05
C GLN A 108 -9.96 31.20 -5.09
N GLN A 109 -10.05 30.25 -4.15
CA GLN A 109 -9.03 30.00 -3.14
C GLN A 109 -8.20 28.76 -3.47
N TRP A 110 -6.92 28.79 -3.07
CA TRP A 110 -6.00 27.66 -3.28
C TRP A 110 -6.35 26.43 -2.43
N SER A 111 -6.90 26.63 -1.23
CA SER A 111 -7.44 25.54 -0.38
C SER A 111 -8.51 24.72 -1.11
N ASP A 112 -9.48 25.38 -1.73
CA ASP A 112 -10.56 24.72 -2.49
C ASP A 112 -10.01 23.95 -3.71
N ILE A 113 -9.03 24.54 -4.40
CA ILE A 113 -8.34 23.90 -5.54
C ILE A 113 -7.62 22.64 -5.09
N GLU A 114 -6.86 22.73 -3.99
CA GLU A 114 -6.12 21.59 -3.44
C GLU A 114 -7.07 20.45 -3.08
N GLN A 115 -8.10 20.75 -2.28
CA GLN A 115 -9.08 19.76 -1.87
C GLN A 115 -9.75 19.11 -3.08
N SER A 116 -10.11 19.91 -4.09
CA SER A 116 -10.75 19.40 -5.31
C SER A 116 -9.86 18.45 -6.10
N LEU A 117 -8.58 18.81 -6.30
CA LEU A 117 -7.61 17.96 -6.99
C LEU A 117 -7.38 16.63 -6.24
N LEU A 118 -7.23 16.69 -4.92
CA LEU A 118 -7.01 15.50 -4.07
C LEU A 118 -8.23 14.57 -4.03
N HIS A 119 -9.44 15.09 -4.25
CA HIS A 119 -10.66 14.29 -4.36
C HIS A 119 -10.95 13.80 -5.79
N GLY A 120 -10.04 14.01 -6.75
CA GLY A 120 -10.22 13.52 -8.13
C GLY A 120 -11.10 14.41 -8.99
N LYS A 121 -11.20 15.71 -8.70
CA LYS A 121 -11.83 16.67 -9.61
C LYS A 121 -10.77 17.32 -10.49
N SER A 122 -11.18 17.80 -11.66
CA SER A 122 -10.30 18.55 -12.57
C SER A 122 -10.47 20.04 -12.37
N ILE A 123 -9.38 20.79 -12.50
CA ILE A 123 -9.37 22.25 -12.39
C ILE A 123 -8.98 22.86 -13.72
N LEU A 124 -9.83 23.73 -14.26
CA LEU A 124 -9.59 24.48 -15.49
C LEU A 124 -9.28 25.94 -15.16
N PHE A 125 -8.07 26.37 -15.50
CA PHE A 125 -7.65 27.76 -15.47
C PHE A 125 -7.75 28.38 -16.86
N ILE A 126 -8.22 29.62 -16.92
CA ILE A 126 -8.26 30.42 -18.16
C ILE A 126 -7.46 31.71 -17.91
N ASN A 127 -6.53 32.03 -18.81
CA ASN A 127 -5.72 33.22 -18.67
C ASN A 127 -6.57 34.51 -18.67
N GLY A 128 -6.32 35.39 -17.71
CA GLY A 128 -7.06 36.64 -17.51
C GLY A 128 -8.28 36.52 -16.60
N GLN A 129 -8.59 35.33 -16.05
CA GLN A 129 -9.70 35.12 -15.10
C GLN A 129 -9.18 35.03 -13.67
N LEU A 130 -9.92 35.61 -12.72
CA LEU A 130 -9.63 35.52 -11.28
C LEU A 130 -10.28 34.30 -10.60
N THR A 131 -11.00 33.49 -11.37
CA THR A 131 -11.68 32.27 -10.93
C THR A 131 -11.23 31.10 -11.77
N ALA A 132 -11.02 29.95 -11.15
CA ALA A 132 -10.88 28.67 -11.84
C ALA A 132 -12.21 27.92 -11.83
N LEU A 133 -12.38 27.01 -12.80
CA LEU A 133 -13.54 26.12 -12.88
C LEU A 133 -13.14 24.74 -12.33
N GLU A 134 -13.83 24.32 -11.27
CA GLU A 134 -13.82 22.96 -10.77
C GLU A 134 -14.83 22.13 -11.59
N LEU A 135 -14.35 21.04 -12.15
CA LEU A 135 -15.09 20.15 -13.03
C LEU A 135 -15.15 18.77 -12.38
N ASP A 136 -16.37 18.25 -12.22
CA ASP A 136 -16.59 16.93 -11.65
C ASP A 136 -16.24 15.82 -12.66
N THR A 137 -14.98 15.39 -12.61
CA THR A 137 -14.42 14.33 -13.47
C THR A 137 -14.05 13.10 -12.66
N GLN A 138 -14.56 12.99 -11.43
CA GLN A 138 -14.14 11.96 -10.50
C GLN A 138 -14.47 10.58 -11.07
N SER A 139 -13.46 9.71 -11.07
CA SER A 139 -13.66 8.30 -11.35
C SER A 139 -12.73 7.51 -10.45
N ALA A 140 -13.31 6.59 -9.67
CA ALA A 140 -12.52 5.52 -9.09
C ALA A 140 -11.98 4.60 -10.20
N PRO A 141 -10.84 3.91 -10.01
CA PRO A 141 -10.42 2.83 -10.90
C PRO A 141 -11.57 1.83 -11.10
N LYS A 142 -12.01 1.64 -12.35
CA LYS A 142 -13.28 0.95 -12.71
C LYS A 142 -13.15 -0.54 -13.03
N ARG A 143 -11.95 -1.15 -13.00
CA ARG A 143 -11.89 -2.61 -13.11
C ARG A 143 -12.51 -3.18 -11.83
N SER A 144 -13.26 -4.28 -11.95
CA SER A 144 -13.80 -5.01 -10.81
C SER A 144 -12.66 -5.22 -9.82
N ILE A 145 -12.69 -4.47 -8.72
CA ILE A 145 -11.70 -4.64 -7.68
C ILE A 145 -12.04 -5.99 -7.07
N GLU A 146 -11.32 -7.02 -7.52
CA GLU A 146 -11.49 -8.37 -7.04
C GLU A 146 -10.95 -8.43 -5.62
N GLU A 147 -11.58 -9.27 -4.81
CA GLU A 147 -11.17 -9.45 -3.43
C GLU A 147 -9.72 -9.96 -3.41
N PRO A 148 -8.82 -9.36 -2.60
CA PRO A 148 -7.45 -9.83 -2.48
C PRO A 148 -7.44 -11.31 -2.11
N THR A 149 -6.85 -12.14 -2.99
CA THR A 149 -6.86 -13.60 -2.82
C THR A 149 -6.03 -14.04 -1.62
N THR A 150 -5.00 -13.26 -1.26
CA THR A 150 -4.08 -13.55 -0.16
C THR A 150 -4.60 -13.01 1.18
N GLU A 151 -5.41 -11.95 1.17
CA GLU A 151 -5.83 -11.21 2.38
C GLU A 151 -7.33 -10.91 2.43
N THR A 152 -8.15 -11.95 2.62
CA THR A 152 -9.61 -11.80 2.75
C THR A 152 -9.98 -11.04 4.03
N ALA A 153 -10.89 -10.07 3.92
CA ALA A 153 -11.39 -9.29 5.05
C ALA A 153 -12.79 -9.73 5.46
N ILE A 154 -13.07 -9.69 6.76
CA ILE A 154 -14.39 -10.03 7.30
C ILE A 154 -15.29 -8.77 7.33
N LYS A 155 -14.71 -7.60 7.60
CA LYS A 155 -15.46 -6.33 7.73
C LYS A 155 -14.85 -5.13 7.01
N SER A 156 -13.57 -5.21 6.65
CA SER A 156 -12.85 -4.11 6.00
C SER A 156 -13.10 -4.10 4.49
N SER A 157 -12.45 -3.18 3.76
CA SER A 157 -12.58 -3.09 2.30
C SER A 157 -12.25 -4.42 1.62
N HIS A 158 -12.96 -4.78 0.55
CA HIS A 158 -12.55 -5.90 -0.31
C HIS A 158 -11.72 -5.40 -1.50
N GLU A 159 -11.25 -4.15 -1.45
CA GLU A 159 -10.43 -3.60 -2.52
C GLU A 159 -9.00 -4.18 -2.46
N GLY A 160 -8.52 -4.76 -3.56
CA GLY A 160 -7.14 -5.18 -3.77
C GLY A 160 -6.43 -4.34 -4.85
N PHE A 161 -5.10 -4.33 -4.82
CA PHE A 161 -4.28 -3.75 -5.89
C PHE A 161 -4.37 -4.58 -7.18
N ASN A 162 -4.06 -3.92 -8.29
CA ASN A 162 -3.91 -4.57 -9.60
C ASN A 162 -2.47 -4.38 -10.11
N GLU A 163 -2.16 -4.95 -11.26
CA GLU A 163 -0.81 -4.90 -11.84
C GLU A 163 -0.43 -3.52 -12.42
N VAL A 164 -1.34 -2.53 -12.39
CA VAL A 164 -1.08 -1.21 -12.96
C VAL A 164 -0.64 -0.26 -11.84
N ALA A 165 0.62 0.19 -11.87
CA ALA A 165 1.14 1.05 -10.81
C ALA A 165 0.34 2.37 -10.66
N SER A 166 -0.11 2.99 -11.75
CA SER A 166 -0.88 4.24 -11.67
C SER A 166 -2.20 4.07 -10.93
N ASP A 167 -2.86 2.91 -11.06
CA ASP A 167 -4.09 2.61 -10.35
C ASP A 167 -3.80 2.39 -8.87
N SER A 168 -2.71 1.69 -8.54
CA SER A 168 -2.25 1.49 -7.17
C SER A 168 -1.91 2.80 -6.45
N LEU A 169 -1.19 3.72 -7.13
CA LEU A 169 -0.91 5.04 -6.59
C LEU A 169 -2.20 5.85 -6.33
N ALA A 170 -3.14 5.82 -7.29
CA ALA A 170 -4.43 6.48 -7.16
C ALA A 170 -5.29 5.89 -6.03
N LEU A 171 -5.29 4.58 -5.83
CA LEU A 171 -5.97 3.93 -4.71
C LEU A 171 -5.39 4.40 -3.37
N ILE A 172 -4.07 4.39 -3.22
CA ILE A 172 -3.42 4.88 -1.98
C ILE A 172 -3.74 6.36 -1.75
N ARG A 173 -3.70 7.18 -2.82
CA ARG A 173 -4.05 8.61 -2.77
C ARG A 173 -5.50 8.84 -2.35
N ARG A 174 -6.42 7.98 -2.76
CA ARG A 174 -7.84 8.06 -2.38
C ARG A 174 -8.04 7.83 -0.88
N TYR A 175 -7.25 6.96 -0.26
CA TYR A 175 -7.24 6.78 1.20
C TYR A 175 -6.51 7.93 1.92
N ILE A 176 -5.49 8.51 1.30
CA ILE A 176 -4.70 9.63 1.86
C ILE A 176 -4.79 10.86 0.94
N PRO A 177 -5.91 11.61 0.97
CA PRO A 177 -6.09 12.84 0.18
C PRO A 177 -5.31 14.00 0.83
N ASN A 178 -3.98 13.90 0.87
CA ASN A 178 -3.08 14.89 1.46
C ASN A 178 -1.88 15.15 0.52
N ARG A 179 -1.52 16.42 0.32
CA ARG A 179 -0.33 16.86 -0.44
C ARG A 179 1.00 16.42 0.16
N GLU A 180 1.02 16.08 1.45
CA GLU A 180 2.22 15.59 2.14
C GLU A 180 2.65 14.23 1.65
N LEU A 181 1.72 13.42 1.12
CA LEU A 181 2.07 12.12 0.56
C LEU A 181 2.84 12.35 -0.74
N LYS A 182 4.15 12.17 -0.70
CA LYS A 182 5.05 12.32 -1.83
C LYS A 182 5.31 10.98 -2.50
N VAL A 183 5.64 11.03 -3.78
CA VAL A 183 6.02 9.85 -4.56
C VAL A 183 7.34 10.15 -5.28
N LYS A 184 8.31 9.24 -5.13
CA LYS A 184 9.56 9.27 -5.90
C LYS A 184 9.56 8.11 -6.88
N GLU A 185 9.70 8.42 -8.18
CA GLU A 185 9.77 7.45 -9.27
C GLU A 185 11.23 7.05 -9.52
N PHE A 186 11.44 5.76 -9.72
CA PHE A 186 12.71 5.14 -10.10
C PHE A 186 12.50 4.23 -11.30
N THR A 187 13.57 4.04 -12.07
CA THR A 187 13.61 3.06 -13.16
C THR A 187 14.70 2.05 -12.82
N VAL A 188 14.34 0.79 -12.66
CA VAL A 188 15.25 -0.30 -12.25
C VAL A 188 15.29 -1.39 -13.31
N GLY A 189 16.47 -1.92 -13.61
CA GLY A 189 16.68 -2.99 -14.60
C GLY A 189 17.49 -2.54 -15.82
N GLU A 190 18.51 -3.32 -16.22
CA GLU A 190 19.37 -3.02 -17.37
C GLU A 190 18.82 -3.54 -18.71
N ARG A 191 18.18 -4.71 -18.71
CA ARG A 191 17.62 -5.36 -19.91
C ARG A 191 16.13 -5.11 -20.05
N ALA A 192 15.40 -5.22 -18.95
CA ALA A 192 13.97 -4.90 -18.90
C ALA A 192 13.74 -3.92 -17.75
N THR A 193 13.56 -2.64 -18.11
CA THR A 193 13.32 -1.57 -17.14
C THR A 193 11.91 -1.68 -16.57
N SER A 194 11.80 -1.67 -15.24
CA SER A 194 10.56 -1.56 -14.49
C SER A 194 10.51 -0.22 -13.76
N LYS A 195 9.32 0.37 -13.68
CA LYS A 195 9.07 1.55 -12.85
C LYS A 195 8.81 1.12 -11.41
N VAL A 196 9.45 1.80 -10.48
CA VAL A 196 9.28 1.60 -9.05
C VAL A 196 8.94 2.94 -8.42
N PHE A 197 7.90 2.97 -7.58
CA PHE A 197 7.41 4.19 -6.95
C PHE A 197 7.51 4.06 -5.43
N LEU A 198 8.20 4.99 -4.79
CA LEU A 198 8.34 5.08 -3.34
C LEU A 198 7.42 6.16 -2.79
N LEU A 199 6.47 5.77 -1.93
CA LEU A 199 5.48 6.64 -1.30
C LEU A 199 5.81 6.86 0.17
N TYR A 200 5.67 8.10 0.63
CA TYR A 200 6.00 8.50 2.00
C TYR A 200 5.32 9.81 2.42
N LEU A 201 5.13 10.02 3.74
CA LEU A 201 4.69 11.29 4.34
C LEU A 201 5.84 12.09 4.99
N ALA A 202 6.88 11.42 5.48
CA ALA A 202 7.95 12.02 6.30
C ALA A 202 9.36 11.80 5.70
N ASP A 203 10.37 12.48 6.27
CA ASP A 203 11.75 12.57 5.74
C ASP A 203 12.59 11.28 5.81
N VAL A 204 12.08 10.18 6.37
CA VAL A 204 12.81 8.90 6.49
C VAL A 204 12.72 8.09 5.20
N VAL A 205 13.32 8.61 4.13
CA VAL A 205 13.19 8.08 2.76
C VAL A 205 14.54 7.77 2.13
N GLN A 206 15.60 8.45 2.59
CA GLN A 206 16.88 8.46 1.90
C GLN A 206 17.51 7.08 1.81
N GLU A 207 17.43 6.28 2.87
CA GLU A 207 18.04 4.96 2.88
C GLU A 207 17.38 4.01 1.88
N MET A 208 16.05 3.87 1.93
CA MET A 208 15.32 3.05 0.96
C MET A 208 15.51 3.56 -0.48
N ALA A 209 15.48 4.88 -0.68
CA ALA A 209 15.72 5.47 -1.99
C ALA A 209 17.14 5.14 -2.52
N CYS A 210 18.16 5.27 -1.69
CA CYS A 210 19.54 4.92 -2.06
C CYS A 210 19.68 3.43 -2.37
N ARG A 211 18.99 2.56 -1.63
CA ARG A 211 19.01 1.12 -1.89
C ARG A 211 18.39 0.80 -3.23
N ILE A 212 17.19 1.32 -3.52
CA ILE A 212 16.51 1.13 -4.82
C ILE A 212 17.40 1.64 -5.97
N GLU A 213 18.03 2.81 -5.82
CA GLU A 213 18.96 3.37 -6.83
C GLU A 213 20.23 2.53 -7.03
N SER A 214 20.66 1.79 -6.01
CA SER A 214 21.88 0.97 -6.08
C SER A 214 21.67 -0.40 -6.73
N ILE A 215 20.42 -0.81 -6.98
CA ILE A 215 20.11 -2.13 -7.54
C ILE A 215 20.62 -2.23 -8.98
N LYS A 216 21.49 -3.21 -9.23
CA LYS A 216 22.01 -3.55 -10.56
C LYS A 216 21.62 -4.97 -10.93
N VAL A 217 20.52 -5.08 -11.67
CA VAL A 217 19.94 -6.36 -12.13
C VAL A 217 19.45 -6.22 -13.56
N ASP A 218 19.29 -7.34 -14.26
CA ASP A 218 18.75 -7.35 -15.62
C ASP A 218 17.29 -6.86 -15.66
N ALA A 219 16.47 -7.26 -14.68
CA ALA A 219 15.05 -6.95 -14.58
C ALA A 219 14.54 -7.13 -13.14
N ILE A 220 13.46 -6.44 -12.80
CA ILE A 220 12.60 -6.74 -11.64
C ILE A 220 11.19 -6.98 -12.16
N ILE A 221 10.64 -8.16 -11.90
CA ILE A 221 9.33 -8.59 -12.39
C ILE A 221 8.27 -8.51 -11.30
N THR A 222 8.63 -8.86 -10.06
CA THR A 222 7.68 -8.94 -8.95
C THR A 222 8.11 -8.12 -7.74
N THR A 223 7.14 -7.70 -6.92
CA THR A 223 7.41 -7.01 -5.64
C THR A 223 8.27 -7.87 -4.69
N GLY A 224 8.12 -9.19 -4.73
CA GLY A 224 8.94 -10.11 -3.92
C GLY A 224 10.41 -10.20 -4.36
N GLU A 225 10.71 -10.02 -5.65
CA GLU A 225 12.10 -9.89 -6.11
C GLU A 225 12.72 -8.60 -5.55
N LEU A 226 11.98 -7.49 -5.57
CA LEU A 226 12.45 -6.23 -5.02
C LEU A 226 12.75 -6.33 -3.53
N GLU A 227 11.88 -6.99 -2.76
CA GLU A 227 12.04 -7.22 -1.31
C GLU A 227 13.44 -7.76 -0.98
N GLY A 228 13.88 -8.81 -1.68
CA GLY A 228 15.19 -9.42 -1.45
C GLY A 228 16.39 -8.50 -1.73
N PHE A 229 16.23 -7.48 -2.57
CA PHE A 229 17.29 -6.50 -2.85
C PHE A 229 17.31 -5.30 -1.90
N VAL A 230 16.16 -4.95 -1.32
CA VAL A 230 16.04 -3.76 -0.47
C VAL A 230 16.11 -4.06 1.02
N GLU A 231 15.97 -5.32 1.44
CA GLU A 231 16.09 -5.75 2.83
C GLU A 231 17.49 -5.47 3.42
N ASP A 232 17.59 -5.03 4.68
CA ASP A 232 18.89 -4.71 5.32
C ASP A 232 19.78 -5.95 5.46
N ASN A 233 19.17 -7.06 5.86
CA ASN A 233 19.88 -8.26 6.24
C ASN A 233 19.05 -9.49 5.94
N SER A 234 19.33 -10.11 4.79
CA SER A 234 18.71 -11.34 4.30
C SER A 234 18.94 -12.56 5.20
N TYR A 235 19.82 -12.48 6.21
CA TYR A 235 20.04 -13.55 7.19
C TYR A 235 19.15 -13.41 8.45
N THR A 236 18.34 -12.36 8.53
CA THR A 236 17.44 -12.18 9.67
C THR A 236 16.29 -13.18 9.57
N LEU A 237 15.99 -13.87 10.67
CA LEU A 237 14.87 -14.82 10.72
C LEU A 237 13.49 -14.15 10.64
N PHE A 238 13.44 -12.85 10.93
CA PHE A 238 12.22 -12.06 10.90
C PHE A 238 12.25 -11.11 9.71
N PRO A 239 11.19 -11.12 8.88
CA PRO A 239 11.10 -10.22 7.74
C PRO A 239 11.06 -8.77 8.20
N GLN A 240 11.84 -7.93 7.53
CA GLN A 240 11.92 -6.49 7.84
C GLN A 240 10.94 -5.66 7.01
N LEU A 241 10.35 -6.27 5.99
CA LEU A 241 9.38 -5.70 5.08
C LEU A 241 8.14 -6.59 5.08
N SER A 242 7.01 -6.04 4.65
CA SER A 242 5.77 -6.80 4.48
C SER A 242 5.22 -6.52 3.09
N ILE A 243 4.78 -7.55 2.40
CA ILE A 243 4.03 -7.43 1.15
C ILE A 243 2.55 -7.42 1.48
N THR A 244 1.78 -6.54 0.85
CA THR A 244 0.32 -6.54 0.95
C THR A 244 -0.34 -6.31 -0.40
N GLU A 245 -1.48 -6.95 -0.61
CA GLU A 245 -2.34 -6.72 -1.77
C GLU A 245 -3.37 -5.61 -1.52
N ARG A 246 -3.35 -4.99 -0.33
CA ARG A 246 -4.44 -4.13 0.14
C ARG A 246 -4.08 -2.63 0.20
N PRO A 247 -4.88 -1.74 -0.42
CA PRO A 247 -4.67 -0.30 -0.38
C PRO A 247 -4.98 0.32 0.98
N ASP A 248 -5.95 -0.21 1.73
CA ASP A 248 -6.30 0.28 3.07
C ASP A 248 -5.20 -0.01 4.09
N THR A 249 -4.66 -1.24 4.11
CA THR A 249 -3.48 -1.62 4.91
C THR A 249 -2.27 -0.74 4.58
N THR A 250 -2.03 -0.51 3.28
CA THR A 250 -0.93 0.36 2.82
C THR A 250 -1.08 1.79 3.33
N ALA A 251 -2.28 2.37 3.19
CA ALA A 251 -2.55 3.71 3.66
C ALA A 251 -2.37 3.84 5.18
N HIS A 252 -2.85 2.87 5.95
CA HIS A 252 -2.69 2.84 7.41
C HIS A 252 -1.21 2.83 7.81
N HIS A 253 -0.40 1.99 7.16
CA HIS A 253 1.04 1.96 7.44
C HIS A 253 1.77 3.25 7.06
N ILE A 254 1.42 3.88 5.94
CA ILE A 254 1.99 5.17 5.55
C ILE A 254 1.65 6.23 6.61
N LEU A 255 0.40 6.26 7.10
CA LEU A 255 -0.05 7.18 8.16
C LEU A 255 0.67 6.93 9.50
N ASP A 256 1.03 5.68 9.80
CA ASP A 256 1.88 5.31 10.95
C ASP A 256 3.37 5.73 10.77
N GLY A 257 3.71 6.39 9.67
CA GLY A 257 5.06 6.90 9.38
C GLY A 257 5.97 5.91 8.63
N ARG A 258 5.41 4.84 8.07
CA ARG A 258 6.15 3.87 7.25
C ARG A 258 6.18 4.31 5.79
N ILE A 259 7.02 3.65 5.01
CA ILE A 259 7.13 3.86 3.56
C ILE A 259 6.51 2.68 2.81
N ALA A 260 6.00 2.97 1.62
CA ALA A 260 5.45 1.95 0.72
C ALA A 260 6.15 2.02 -0.64
N VAL A 261 6.39 0.87 -1.25
CA VAL A 261 7.03 0.74 -2.56
C VAL A 261 6.13 -0.04 -3.48
N VAL A 262 5.70 0.60 -4.56
CA VAL A 262 4.87 0.04 -5.62
C VAL A 262 5.77 -0.32 -6.79
N VAL A 263 5.70 -1.57 -7.24
CA VAL A 263 6.40 -2.04 -8.45
C VAL A 263 5.38 -2.18 -9.58
N ASP A 264 5.68 -1.58 -10.73
CA ASP A 264 4.81 -1.72 -11.90
C ASP A 264 4.74 -3.17 -12.38
N ARG A 265 3.55 -3.62 -12.79
CA ARG A 265 3.21 -5.01 -13.16
C ARG A 265 3.11 -6.01 -12.01
N SER A 266 2.97 -5.53 -10.77
CA SER A 266 2.74 -6.40 -9.60
C SER A 266 1.50 -5.97 -8.82
N PRO A 267 0.60 -6.90 -8.43
CA PRO A 267 -0.63 -6.58 -7.70
C PRO A 267 -0.40 -6.44 -6.19
N SER A 268 0.83 -6.15 -5.76
CA SER A 268 1.19 -6.07 -4.35
C SER A 268 2.20 -4.96 -4.09
N VAL A 269 2.15 -4.42 -2.87
CA VAL A 269 2.94 -3.29 -2.41
C VAL A 269 3.82 -3.72 -1.24
N LEU A 270 5.07 -3.28 -1.28
CA LEU A 270 6.06 -3.55 -0.24
C LEU A 270 6.04 -2.44 0.81
N ILE A 271 5.96 -2.78 2.09
CA ILE A 271 5.85 -1.83 3.20
C ILE A 271 7.01 -2.04 4.16
N GLY A 272 7.63 -0.94 4.60
CA GLY A 272 8.76 -0.98 5.53
C GLY A 272 8.93 0.31 6.34
N PRO A 273 9.74 0.29 7.40
CA PRO A 273 10.25 -0.90 8.08
C PRO A 273 9.17 -1.56 8.95
N MET A 274 9.17 -2.89 9.01
CA MET A 274 8.30 -3.69 9.85
C MET A 274 8.95 -4.04 11.18
N THR A 275 8.13 -4.13 12.22
CA THR A 275 8.52 -4.67 13.52
C THR A 275 7.86 -6.04 13.73
N PHE A 276 8.47 -6.88 14.57
CA PHE A 276 7.90 -8.18 14.92
C PHE A 276 6.43 -8.10 15.36
N SER A 277 6.05 -7.10 16.16
CA SER A 277 4.66 -6.92 16.61
C SER A 277 3.69 -6.57 15.48
N SER A 278 4.17 -6.03 14.36
CA SER A 278 3.34 -5.65 13.21
C SER A 278 2.72 -6.86 12.53
N PHE A 279 3.44 -7.99 12.49
CA PHE A 279 2.93 -9.26 11.92
C PHE A 279 1.80 -9.89 12.75
N PHE A 280 1.57 -9.40 13.97
CA PHE A 280 0.45 -9.82 14.82
C PHE A 280 -0.74 -8.86 14.75
N GLN A 281 -0.71 -7.89 13.83
CA GLN A 281 -1.78 -6.92 13.61
C GLN A 281 -2.39 -7.16 12.24
N THR A 282 -3.71 -7.10 12.17
CA THR A 282 -4.46 -7.21 10.92
C THR A 282 -5.31 -5.96 10.72
N ILE A 283 -5.56 -5.52 9.49
CA ILE A 283 -6.38 -4.31 9.24
C ILE A 283 -7.80 -4.43 9.83
N ASP A 284 -8.34 -5.66 9.86
CA ASP A 284 -9.61 -5.98 10.51
C ASP A 284 -9.62 -5.65 12.01
N ASP A 285 -8.46 -5.64 12.68
CA ASP A 285 -8.37 -5.28 14.10
C ASP A 285 -8.89 -3.85 14.35
N TYR A 286 -8.75 -2.94 13.39
CA TYR A 286 -9.22 -1.56 13.51
C TYR A 286 -10.74 -1.42 13.31
N SER A 287 -11.37 -2.45 12.75
CA SER A 287 -12.80 -2.50 12.45
C SER A 287 -13.64 -3.01 13.64
N PHE A 288 -12.99 -3.54 14.68
CA PHE A 288 -13.64 -4.00 15.91
C PHE A 288 -13.34 -3.10 17.10
N ARG A 289 -14.20 -3.17 18.13
CA ARG A 289 -13.93 -2.52 19.42
C ARG A 289 -12.64 -3.08 20.01
N PRO A 290 -11.78 -2.25 20.62
CA PRO A 290 -10.39 -2.60 20.98
C PRO A 290 -10.25 -3.84 21.88
N MET A 291 -11.30 -4.20 22.63
CA MET A 291 -11.31 -5.39 23.49
C MET A 291 -11.16 -6.70 22.69
N ILE A 292 -11.83 -6.84 21.54
CA ILE A 292 -11.83 -8.08 20.74
C ILE A 292 -10.46 -8.29 20.07
N PRO A 293 -9.91 -7.33 19.30
CA PRO A 293 -8.58 -7.47 18.70
C PRO A 293 -7.47 -7.63 19.74
N SER A 294 -7.56 -6.96 20.90
CA SER A 294 -6.57 -7.14 21.96
C SER A 294 -6.55 -8.58 22.49
N PHE A 295 -7.73 -9.19 22.66
CA PHE A 295 -7.84 -10.59 23.05
C PHE A 295 -7.31 -11.54 21.97
N ILE A 296 -7.68 -11.32 20.70
CA ILE A 296 -7.17 -12.11 19.57
C ILE A 296 -5.65 -11.99 19.46
N ARG A 297 -5.09 -10.79 19.61
CA ARG A 297 -3.65 -10.54 19.61
C ARG A 297 -2.95 -11.30 20.75
N LEU A 298 -3.52 -11.30 21.95
CA LEU A 298 -3.02 -12.11 23.07
C LEU A 298 -3.05 -13.61 22.77
N LEU A 299 -4.12 -14.10 22.12
CA LEU A 299 -4.20 -15.49 21.67
C LEU A 299 -3.12 -15.81 20.63
N ARG A 300 -2.87 -14.93 19.65
CA ARG A 300 -1.80 -15.13 18.65
C ARG A 300 -0.42 -15.20 19.32
N PHE A 301 -0.13 -14.30 20.26
CA PHE A 301 1.12 -14.36 21.03
C PHE A 301 1.23 -15.64 21.88
N THR A 302 0.17 -16.01 22.59
CA THR A 302 0.14 -17.25 23.38
C THR A 302 0.31 -18.48 22.50
N GLY A 303 -0.33 -18.50 21.33
CA GLY A 303 -0.19 -19.55 20.31
C GLY A 303 1.24 -19.66 19.80
N LEU A 304 1.93 -18.54 19.55
CA LEU A 304 3.35 -18.55 19.20
C LEU A 304 4.21 -19.18 20.30
N PHE A 305 3.99 -18.81 21.56
CA PHE A 305 4.69 -19.42 22.69
C PHE A 305 4.42 -20.94 22.75
N ILE A 306 3.17 -21.37 22.63
CA ILE A 306 2.84 -22.80 22.63
C ILE A 306 3.50 -23.52 21.45
N ALA A 307 3.46 -22.96 20.25
CA ALA A 307 4.03 -23.58 19.05
C ALA A 307 5.55 -23.81 19.18
N ILE A 308 6.29 -22.86 19.75
CA ILE A 308 7.73 -22.97 19.94
C ILE A 308 8.08 -23.88 21.12
N PHE A 309 7.39 -23.73 22.26
CA PHE A 309 7.78 -24.39 23.50
C PHE A 309 7.13 -25.76 23.71
N ALA A 310 5.92 -26.04 23.18
CA ALA A 310 5.23 -27.30 23.44
C ALA A 310 5.97 -28.54 22.89
N PRO A 311 6.50 -28.56 21.66
CA PRO A 311 7.28 -29.70 21.16
C PRO A 311 8.55 -29.92 21.99
N ALA A 312 9.26 -28.84 22.31
CA ALA A 312 10.48 -28.90 23.13
C ALA A 312 10.21 -29.42 24.55
N LEU A 313 9.12 -28.95 25.17
CA LEU A 313 8.70 -29.36 26.51
C LEU A 313 8.23 -30.81 26.52
N TYR A 314 7.49 -31.26 25.49
CA TYR A 314 7.10 -32.65 25.31
C TYR A 314 8.33 -33.58 25.27
N ILE A 315 9.33 -33.26 24.44
CA ILE A 315 10.56 -34.03 24.35
C ILE A 315 11.30 -34.02 25.70
N ALA A 316 11.43 -32.86 26.34
CA ALA A 316 12.15 -32.73 27.61
C ALA A 316 11.51 -33.56 28.75
N MET A 317 10.17 -33.55 28.85
CA MET A 317 9.45 -34.32 29.87
C MET A 317 9.61 -35.83 29.65
N ILE A 318 9.41 -36.33 28.42
CA ILE A 318 9.45 -37.79 28.18
C ILE A 318 10.88 -38.33 28.20
N SER A 319 11.87 -37.54 27.77
CA SER A 319 13.28 -37.99 27.76
C SER A 319 13.99 -37.86 29.10
N PHE A 320 13.68 -36.83 29.90
CA PHE A 320 14.52 -36.46 31.05
C PHE A 320 13.76 -36.29 32.37
N HIS A 321 12.46 -35.97 32.35
CA HIS A 321 11.69 -35.65 33.56
C HIS A 321 10.34 -36.37 33.56
N TYR A 322 10.37 -37.69 33.32
CA TYR A 322 9.15 -38.47 33.18
C TYR A 322 8.39 -38.61 34.52
N GLU A 323 9.06 -38.36 35.64
CA GLU A 323 8.49 -38.36 37.00
C GLU A 323 7.43 -37.27 37.19
N VAL A 324 7.45 -36.22 36.37
CA VAL A 324 6.46 -35.13 36.40
C VAL A 324 5.11 -35.60 35.82
N ILE A 325 5.12 -36.66 34.99
CA ILE A 325 3.93 -37.17 34.32
C ILE A 325 3.19 -38.14 35.27
N PRO A 326 1.87 -37.96 35.51
CA PRO A 326 1.09 -38.91 36.30
C PRO A 326 1.23 -40.34 35.77
N LEU A 327 1.45 -41.31 36.66
CA LEU A 327 1.78 -42.70 36.29
C LEU A 327 0.79 -43.31 35.29
N LYS A 328 -0.50 -43.00 35.41
CA LYS A 328 -1.54 -43.47 34.47
C LYS A 328 -1.27 -43.01 33.03
N LEU A 329 -0.91 -41.75 32.84
CA LEU A 329 -0.60 -41.18 31.52
C LEU A 329 0.74 -41.70 30.99
N LEU A 330 1.72 -41.85 31.88
CA LEU A 330 3.04 -42.36 31.52
C LEU A 330 2.98 -43.79 30.97
N LEU A 331 2.15 -44.66 31.56
CA LEU A 331 1.93 -46.02 31.06
C LEU A 331 1.32 -46.03 29.66
N THR A 332 0.29 -45.20 29.42
CA THR A 332 -0.33 -45.07 28.09
C THR A 332 0.65 -44.52 27.05
N ILE A 333 1.44 -43.51 27.41
CA ILE A 333 2.49 -42.97 26.53
C ILE A 333 3.54 -44.04 26.24
N GLY A 334 3.95 -44.81 27.26
CA GLY A 334 4.90 -45.92 27.10
C GLY A 334 4.41 -47.01 26.15
N GLU A 335 3.14 -47.41 26.24
CA GLU A 335 2.52 -48.39 25.34
C GLU A 335 2.45 -47.90 23.89
N SER A 336 2.10 -46.62 23.67
CA SER A 336 2.10 -46.01 22.33
C SER A 336 3.54 -45.96 21.77
N ARG A 337 4.50 -45.52 22.58
CA ARG A 337 5.91 -45.37 22.19
C ARG A 337 6.62 -46.69 21.97
N ALA A 338 6.20 -47.78 22.61
CA ALA A 338 6.76 -49.11 22.34
C ALA A 338 6.59 -49.56 20.87
N LYS A 339 5.61 -48.97 20.16
CA LYS A 339 5.36 -49.25 18.73
C LYS A 339 6.24 -48.42 17.79
N ILE A 340 6.93 -47.40 18.31
CA ILE A 340 7.70 -46.43 17.52
C ILE A 340 9.19 -46.68 17.75
N PRO A 341 9.97 -47.03 16.71
CA PRO A 341 11.38 -47.42 16.86
C PRO A 341 12.33 -46.22 17.06
N PHE A 342 11.83 -44.98 17.00
CA PHE A 342 12.64 -43.78 17.02
C PHE A 342 12.66 -43.08 18.39
N PRO A 343 13.79 -42.42 18.76
CA PRO A 343 13.81 -41.52 19.90
C PRO A 343 12.85 -40.34 19.70
N PRO A 344 12.32 -39.74 20.78
CA PRO A 344 11.30 -38.68 20.69
C PRO A 344 11.76 -37.47 19.88
N ILE A 345 13.05 -37.12 19.94
CA ILE A 345 13.58 -35.99 19.17
C ILE A 345 13.56 -36.26 17.66
N LEU A 346 13.90 -37.48 17.24
CA LEU A 346 13.90 -37.86 15.83
C LEU A 346 12.48 -38.01 15.31
N GLU A 347 11.59 -38.59 16.12
CA GLU A 347 10.15 -38.65 15.85
C GLU A 347 9.56 -37.26 15.64
N ALA A 348 9.81 -36.32 16.55
CA ALA A 348 9.30 -34.95 16.45
C ALA A 348 9.82 -34.22 15.21
N LEU A 349 11.11 -34.38 14.85
CA LEU A 349 11.68 -33.81 13.64
C LEU A 349 11.04 -34.40 12.37
N LEU A 350 10.77 -35.70 12.34
CA LEU A 350 10.07 -36.36 11.23
C LEU A 350 8.61 -35.90 11.12
N MET A 351 7.91 -35.75 12.25
CA MET A 351 6.55 -35.20 12.27
C MET A 351 6.53 -33.75 11.75
N GLU A 352 7.47 -32.91 12.18
CA GLU A 352 7.58 -31.52 11.70
C GLU A 352 7.82 -31.47 10.18
N LEU A 353 8.71 -32.33 9.66
CA LEU A 353 8.95 -32.44 8.23
C LEU A 353 7.69 -32.87 7.47
N VAL A 354 6.95 -33.85 7.99
CA VAL A 354 5.68 -34.30 7.38
C VAL A 354 4.63 -33.19 7.41
N LEU A 355 4.51 -32.46 8.51
CA LEU A 355 3.61 -31.31 8.62
C LEU A 355 3.95 -30.22 7.61
N GLU A 356 5.23 -29.90 7.43
CA GLU A 356 5.66 -28.89 6.46
C GLU A 356 5.42 -29.35 5.02
N MET A 357 5.66 -30.64 4.71
CA MET A 357 5.31 -31.21 3.40
C MET A 357 3.80 -31.13 3.12
N LEU A 358 2.96 -31.44 4.12
CA LEU A 358 1.51 -31.34 3.99
C LEU A 358 1.07 -29.89 3.80
N ARG A 359 1.69 -28.94 4.52
CA ARG A 359 1.40 -27.51 4.40
C ARG A 359 1.76 -27.00 3.00
N GLU A 360 2.95 -27.33 2.51
CA GLU A 360 3.41 -26.93 1.18
C GLU A 360 2.53 -27.51 0.06
N ALA A 361 2.09 -28.77 0.22
CA ALA A 361 1.12 -29.38 -0.69
C ALA A 361 -0.23 -28.66 -0.64
N ALA A 362 -0.75 -28.35 0.55
CA ALA A 362 -2.05 -27.73 0.73
C ALA A 362 -2.13 -26.32 0.12
N VAL A 363 -1.06 -25.52 0.20
CA VAL A 363 -1.03 -24.14 -0.34
C VAL A 363 -0.93 -24.12 -1.87
N ARG A 364 -0.30 -25.12 -2.50
CA ARG A 364 -0.12 -25.17 -3.96
C ARG A 364 -1.23 -25.87 -4.72
N LEU A 365 -2.10 -26.61 -4.03
CA LEU A 365 -3.18 -27.36 -4.65
C LEU A 365 -4.48 -26.55 -4.69
N PRO A 366 -5.35 -26.76 -5.70
CA PRO A 366 -6.64 -26.08 -5.78
C PRO A 366 -7.48 -26.30 -4.51
N GLY A 367 -8.24 -25.28 -4.11
CA GLY A 367 -8.93 -25.22 -2.80
C GLY A 367 -9.57 -26.52 -2.29
N PRO A 368 -10.40 -27.23 -3.09
CA PRO A 368 -11.02 -28.49 -2.66
C PRO A 368 -10.01 -29.60 -2.31
N VAL A 369 -8.89 -29.66 -3.04
CA VAL A 369 -7.82 -30.65 -2.82
C VAL A 369 -6.97 -30.26 -1.62
N GLY A 370 -6.62 -28.98 -1.48
CA GLY A 370 -5.87 -28.46 -0.33
C GLY A 370 -6.61 -28.70 1.00
N GLN A 371 -7.92 -28.44 1.03
CA GLN A 371 -8.76 -28.72 2.20
C GLN A 371 -8.78 -30.21 2.56
N THR A 372 -8.86 -31.07 1.54
CA THR A 372 -8.86 -32.53 1.73
C THR A 372 -7.54 -33.03 2.31
N ILE A 373 -6.40 -32.52 1.84
CA ILE A 373 -5.08 -32.87 2.39
C ILE A 373 -4.95 -32.42 3.84
N GLY A 374 -5.47 -31.25 4.20
CA GLY A 374 -5.49 -30.80 5.59
C GLY A 374 -6.28 -31.75 6.50
N VAL A 375 -7.46 -32.18 6.07
CA VAL A 375 -8.32 -33.13 6.82
C VAL A 375 -7.65 -34.50 6.93
N VAL A 376 -7.17 -35.05 5.81
CA VAL A 376 -6.52 -36.37 5.79
C VAL A 376 -5.22 -36.34 6.59
N GLY A 377 -4.41 -35.28 6.46
CA GLY A 377 -3.18 -35.09 7.23
C GLY A 377 -3.44 -35.07 8.73
N GLY A 378 -4.46 -34.31 9.17
CA GLY A 378 -4.85 -34.28 10.58
C GLY A 378 -5.32 -35.64 11.11
N ILE A 379 -6.11 -36.39 10.33
CA ILE A 379 -6.59 -37.72 10.73
C ILE A 379 -5.44 -38.73 10.79
N VAL A 380 -4.58 -38.77 9.76
CA VAL A 380 -3.47 -39.72 9.67
C VAL A 380 -2.47 -39.48 10.79
N ILE A 381 -2.13 -38.22 11.08
CA ILE A 381 -1.23 -37.88 12.20
C ILE A 381 -1.90 -38.19 13.53
N GLY A 382 -3.18 -37.86 13.70
CA GLY A 382 -3.94 -38.17 14.91
C GLY A 382 -4.02 -39.67 15.20
N GLN A 383 -4.20 -40.50 14.17
CA GLN A 383 -4.21 -41.96 14.27
C GLN A 383 -2.80 -42.55 14.44
N ALA A 384 -1.76 -41.89 13.93
CA ALA A 384 -0.38 -42.31 14.14
C ALA A 384 0.12 -41.98 15.56
N ALA A 385 -0.44 -40.95 16.20
CA ALA A 385 -0.05 -40.50 17.53
C ALA A 385 -0.74 -41.27 18.69
N VAL A 386 -1.91 -41.91 18.46
CA VAL A 386 -2.76 -42.53 19.49
C VAL A 386 -3.00 -44.01 19.27
#